data_AF-A0A951EIY8-F1
#
_entry.id   AF-A0A951EIY8-F1
#
_cell.length_a   1.000
_cell.length_b   1.000
_cell.length_c   1.000
_cell.angle_alpha   90.00
_cell.angle_beta   90.00
_cell.angle_gamma   90.00
#
_symmetry.space_group_name_H-M   'P 1'
#
loop_
_entity.id
_entity.type
_entity.pdbx_description
1 polymer ?
#
loop_
_entity_poly.entity_id
_entity_poly.type
_entity_poly.pdbx_seq_one_letter_code
_entity_poly.pdbx_strand_id
1 'polypeptide(L)'
;MIRNTNTSGPVGLPAMVEELLIDVVADGFTLHCCGPKAAPNALVASYEWNHYIDPLTIRTFDRVTTARLPKRSKRVDIFVPQIVVWAYEGPPQQALRALLNLVHSDHPDAPISDYPAPAGLHVPRTQQRPMTIRLPSPTPATARATRLATPCRTYSVSTIRK
;
A
#
# COMPACT_ATOMS: atom_id res chain seq x y z
N MET A 1 -26.75 -26.60 35.72
CA MET A 1 -25.71 -25.57 35.94
C MET A 1 -24.60 -25.80 34.92
N ILE A 2 -24.66 -25.17 33.74
CA ILE A 2 -23.50 -24.98 32.85
C ILE A 2 -23.67 -23.58 32.27
N ARG A 3 -22.83 -22.65 32.73
CA ARG A 3 -22.73 -21.30 32.16
C ARG A 3 -21.86 -21.41 30.93
N ASN A 4 -22.44 -21.21 29.74
CA ASN A 4 -21.65 -20.92 28.54
C ASN A 4 -21.00 -19.55 28.74
N THR A 5 -19.70 -19.55 29.01
CA THR A 5 -18.90 -18.33 28.97
C THR A 5 -18.61 -17.98 27.52
N ASN A 6 -19.48 -17.16 26.92
CA ASN A 6 -19.13 -16.38 25.74
C ASN A 6 -18.01 -15.40 26.15
N THR A 7 -16.76 -15.80 25.93
CA THR A 7 -15.60 -14.94 26.11
C THR A 7 -15.52 -14.00 24.90
N SER A 8 -16.32 -12.93 24.91
CA SER A 8 -16.14 -11.79 24.04
C SER A 8 -14.93 -10.99 24.51
N GLY A 9 -13.73 -11.41 24.08
CA GLY A 9 -12.52 -10.59 24.16
C GLY A 9 -12.51 -9.50 23.06
N PRO A 10 -11.72 -8.43 23.20
CA PRO A 10 -11.52 -7.49 22.11
C PRO A 10 -10.88 -8.26 20.95
N VAL A 11 -11.59 -8.34 19.82
CA VAL A 11 -11.07 -8.99 18.61
C VAL A 11 -9.96 -8.09 18.07
N GLY A 12 -8.72 -8.39 18.46
CA GLY A 12 -7.52 -7.77 17.90
C GLY A 12 -7.38 -8.12 16.42
N LEU A 13 -6.58 -7.35 15.69
CA LEU A 13 -6.20 -7.74 14.34
C LEU A 13 -5.38 -9.04 14.43
N PRO A 14 -5.47 -9.94 13.43
CA PRO A 14 -4.56 -11.09 13.40
C PRO A 14 -3.11 -10.59 13.42
N ALA A 15 -2.23 -11.23 14.21
CA ALA A 15 -0.83 -10.82 14.37
C ALA A 15 -0.11 -10.57 13.04
N MET A 16 -0.38 -11.41 12.03
CA MET A 16 0.12 -11.26 10.67
C MET A 16 -0.22 -9.89 10.03
N VAL A 17 -1.44 -9.39 10.27
CA VAL A 17 -1.88 -8.08 9.77
C VAL A 17 -1.19 -6.97 10.56
N GLU A 18 -1.01 -7.13 11.86
CA GLU A 18 -0.29 -6.17 12.70
C GLU A 18 1.17 -6.01 12.26
N GLU A 19 1.88 -7.10 11.99
CA GLU A 19 3.24 -7.09 11.44
C GLU A 19 3.31 -6.36 10.10
N LEU A 20 2.37 -6.65 9.19
CA LEU A 20 2.31 -5.96 7.89
C LEU A 20 2.09 -4.45 8.06
N LEU A 21 1.25 -4.04 9.02
CA LEU A 21 1.05 -2.62 9.31
C LEU A 21 2.29 -1.95 9.90
N ILE A 22 3.07 -2.67 10.72
CA ILE A 22 4.35 -2.17 11.25
C ILE A 22 5.30 -1.89 10.10
N ASP A 23 5.49 -2.83 9.17
CA ASP A 23 6.38 -2.68 8.02
C ASP A 23 5.96 -1.52 7.11
N VAL A 24 4.67 -1.41 6.82
CA VAL A 24 4.10 -0.35 5.98
C VAL A 24 4.28 1.03 6.63
N VAL A 25 4.05 1.15 7.95
CA VAL A 25 4.25 2.42 8.68
C VAL A 25 5.74 2.76 8.78
N ALA A 26 6.60 1.77 9.02
CA ALA A 26 8.05 1.93 9.05
C ALA A 26 8.60 2.38 7.68
N ASP A 27 7.89 2.08 6.59
CA ASP A 27 8.23 2.53 5.25
C ASP A 27 7.56 3.84 4.82
N GLY A 28 6.93 4.53 5.77
CA GLY A 28 6.45 5.90 5.56
C GLY A 28 5.08 6.02 4.89
N PHE A 29 4.27 4.96 4.90
CA PHE A 29 2.91 5.03 4.37
C PHE A 29 1.95 5.73 5.34
N THR A 30 0.98 6.44 4.78
CA THR A 30 -0.21 6.90 5.51
C THR A 30 -1.21 5.76 5.62
N LEU A 31 -1.76 5.52 6.81
CA LEU A 31 -2.73 4.46 7.06
C LEU A 31 -4.14 5.04 7.30
N HIS A 32 -5.10 4.51 6.56
CA HIS A 32 -6.53 4.78 6.67
C HIS A 32 -7.23 3.53 7.21
N CYS A 33 -7.78 3.63 8.41
CA CYS A 33 -8.65 2.60 8.98
C CYS A 33 -10.11 2.97 8.68
N CYS A 34 -10.77 2.14 7.88
CA CYS A 34 -12.14 2.30 7.41
C CYS A 34 -13.09 1.46 8.27
N GLY A 35 -14.14 2.09 8.80
CA GLY A 35 -15.06 1.46 9.74
C GLY A 35 -14.60 1.56 11.20
N PRO A 36 -15.30 0.88 12.13
CA PRO A 36 -14.96 0.90 13.54
C PRO A 36 -13.54 0.38 13.80
N LYS A 37 -12.75 1.05 14.64
CA LYS A 37 -11.36 0.65 14.92
C LYS A 37 -11.22 -0.78 15.47
N ALA A 38 -12.20 -1.22 16.26
CA ALA A 38 -12.22 -2.56 16.86
C ALA A 38 -12.59 -3.66 15.85
N ALA A 39 -13.18 -3.30 14.71
CA ALA A 39 -13.55 -4.22 13.64
C ALA A 39 -13.54 -3.45 12.30
N PRO A 40 -12.35 -3.16 11.74
CA PRO A 40 -12.26 -2.38 10.52
C PRO A 40 -12.92 -3.12 9.35
N ASN A 41 -13.66 -2.39 8.52
CA ASN A 41 -14.17 -2.89 7.24
C ASN A 41 -13.04 -3.04 6.22
N ALA A 42 -12.05 -2.15 6.30
CA ALA A 42 -10.84 -2.20 5.47
C ALA A 42 -9.70 -1.41 6.12
N LEU A 43 -8.48 -1.79 5.78
CA LEU A 43 -7.27 -1.01 6.01
C LEU A 43 -6.69 -0.62 4.66
N VAL A 44 -6.47 0.68 4.45
CA VAL A 44 -5.84 1.20 3.25
C VAL A 44 -4.60 1.95 3.64
N ALA A 45 -3.44 1.55 3.15
CA ALA A 45 -2.22 2.32 3.27
C ALA A 45 -1.86 2.96 1.94
N SER A 46 -1.26 4.14 1.95
CA SER A 46 -0.82 4.83 0.74
C SER A 46 0.51 5.55 0.95
N TYR A 47 1.41 5.39 -0.02
CA TYR A 47 2.62 6.19 -0.13
C TYR A 47 2.53 7.06 -1.37
N GLU A 48 2.75 8.37 -1.21
CA GLU A 48 2.67 9.31 -2.32
C GLU A 48 4.05 9.60 -2.91
N TRP A 49 4.16 9.38 -4.22
CA TRP A 49 5.24 9.90 -5.06
C TRP A 49 4.81 11.22 -5.73
N ASN A 50 5.73 11.81 -6.50
CA ASN A 50 5.45 13.00 -7.31
C ASN A 50 4.32 12.77 -8.32
N HIS A 51 4.41 11.67 -9.08
CA HIS A 51 3.47 11.34 -10.17
C HIS A 51 2.64 10.09 -9.92
N TYR A 52 2.85 9.40 -8.80
CA TYR A 52 2.19 8.14 -8.50
C TYR A 52 1.76 8.04 -7.03
N ILE A 53 0.84 7.13 -6.75
CA ILE A 53 0.49 6.71 -5.39
C ILE A 53 0.58 5.20 -5.35
N ASP A 54 1.27 4.66 -4.35
CA ASP A 54 1.33 3.23 -4.11
C ASP A 54 0.35 2.87 -2.98
N PRO A 55 -0.86 2.37 -3.28
CA PRO A 55 -1.78 1.87 -2.27
C PRO A 55 -1.54 0.39 -1.91
N LEU A 56 -1.95 0.05 -0.69
CA LEU A 56 -2.19 -1.31 -0.21
C LEU A 56 -3.56 -1.34 0.45
N THR A 57 -4.41 -2.28 0.06
CA THR A 57 -5.78 -2.44 0.56
C THR A 57 -5.97 -3.84 1.14
N ILE A 58 -6.44 -3.90 2.38
CA ILE A 58 -6.78 -5.12 3.12
C ILE A 58 -8.27 -5.04 3.42
N ARG A 59 -9.08 -5.89 2.79
CA ARG A 59 -10.53 -6.02 3.08
C ARG A 59 -10.82 -7.31 3.84
N THR A 60 -10.04 -8.34 3.53
CA THR A 60 -10.04 -9.64 4.20
C THR A 60 -8.60 -9.98 4.56
N PHE A 61 -8.40 -10.71 5.65
CA PHE A 61 -7.04 -10.96 6.17
C PHE A 61 -6.25 -12.01 5.38
N ASP A 62 -6.91 -12.70 4.44
CA ASP A 62 -6.34 -13.71 3.55
C ASP A 62 -5.85 -13.12 2.21
N ARG A 63 -6.36 -11.94 1.81
CA ARG A 63 -6.06 -11.35 0.51
C ARG A 63 -5.83 -9.84 0.59
N VAL A 64 -4.69 -9.43 0.07
CA VAL A 64 -4.26 -8.03 0.01
C VAL A 64 -4.10 -7.63 -1.44
N THR A 65 -4.61 -6.45 -1.78
CA THR A 65 -4.43 -5.85 -3.11
C THR A 65 -3.55 -4.63 -2.98
N THR A 66 -2.48 -4.58 -3.75
CA THR A 66 -1.59 -3.41 -3.84
C THR A 66 -1.47 -2.97 -5.29
N ALA A 67 -1.17 -1.69 -5.51
CA ALA A 67 -1.03 -1.14 -6.84
C ALA A 67 -0.10 0.07 -6.89
N ARG A 68 0.10 0.57 -8.10
CA ARG A 68 0.62 1.90 -8.39
C ARG A 68 -0.39 2.65 -9.25
N LEU A 69 -0.85 3.79 -8.75
CA LEU A 69 -1.86 4.66 -9.36
C LEU A 69 -1.18 5.89 -9.98
N PRO A 70 -1.47 6.29 -11.22
CA PRO A 70 -0.99 7.55 -11.77
C PRO A 70 -1.75 8.77 -11.18
N LYS A 71 -1.03 9.82 -10.78
CA LYS A 71 -1.58 11.10 -10.28
C LYS A 71 -1.99 12.02 -11.43
N ARG A 72 -3.04 11.64 -12.18
CA ARG A 72 -3.54 12.42 -13.33
C ARG A 72 -4.34 13.66 -12.96
N SER A 73 -4.91 13.68 -11.76
CA SER A 73 -5.72 14.78 -11.25
C SER A 73 -5.16 15.26 -9.92
N LYS A 74 -5.55 16.47 -9.49
CA LYS A 74 -5.17 17.02 -8.18
C LYS A 74 -5.67 16.17 -7.00
N ARG A 75 -6.65 15.28 -7.21
CA ARG A 75 -7.23 14.40 -6.19
C ARG A 75 -7.47 13.02 -6.80
N VAL A 76 -6.60 12.08 -6.47
CA VAL A 76 -6.79 10.67 -6.77
C VAL A 76 -7.57 10.03 -5.63
N ASP A 77 -8.66 9.35 -5.94
CA ASP A 77 -9.39 8.56 -4.94
C ASP A 77 -8.71 7.19 -4.79
N ILE A 78 -7.93 7.03 -3.73
CA ILE A 78 -7.22 5.77 -3.42
C ILE A 78 -8.18 4.63 -3.03
N PHE A 79 -9.44 4.93 -2.70
CA PHE A 79 -10.43 3.94 -2.28
C PHE A 79 -11.23 3.38 -3.45
N VAL A 80 -11.30 4.10 -4.58
CA VAL A 80 -11.99 3.65 -5.79
C VAL A 80 -11.18 4.05 -7.03
N PRO A 81 -9.93 3.55 -7.16
CA PRO A 81 -9.14 3.84 -8.34
C PRO A 81 -9.80 3.23 -9.59
N GLN A 82 -9.72 3.94 -10.71
CA GLN A 82 -10.20 3.45 -12.00
C GLN A 82 -9.07 2.85 -12.84
N ILE A 83 -7.86 3.40 -12.72
CA ILE A 83 -6.69 3.04 -13.52
C ILE A 83 -5.50 2.80 -12.62
N VAL A 84 -4.69 1.80 -12.97
CA VAL A 84 -3.40 1.48 -12.36
C VAL A 84 -2.37 1.29 -13.47
N VAL A 85 -1.09 1.40 -13.13
CA VAL A 85 0.03 0.99 -14.02
C VAL A 85 0.71 -0.30 -13.55
N TRP A 86 0.40 -0.72 -12.33
CA TRP A 86 0.86 -1.97 -11.72
C TRP A 86 -0.09 -2.35 -10.59
N ALA A 87 -0.27 -3.65 -10.37
CA ALA A 87 -1.07 -4.20 -9.30
C ALA A 87 -0.66 -5.64 -9.01
N TYR A 88 -0.82 -6.02 -7.75
CA TYR A 88 -0.66 -7.38 -7.27
C TYR A 88 -1.77 -7.69 -6.27
N GLU A 89 -2.43 -8.84 -6.44
CA GLU A 89 -3.46 -9.33 -5.52
C GLU A 89 -3.11 -10.76 -5.08
N GLY A 90 -2.97 -10.98 -3.77
CA GLY A 90 -2.55 -12.27 -3.26
C GLY A 90 -2.42 -12.33 -1.74
N PRO A 91 -1.74 -13.36 -1.21
CA PRO A 91 -1.51 -13.50 0.22
C PRO A 91 -0.77 -12.29 0.81
N PRO A 92 -1.04 -11.89 2.07
CA PRO A 92 -0.54 -10.63 2.63
C PRO A 92 0.97 -10.44 2.52
N GLN A 93 1.75 -11.47 2.84
CA GLN A 93 3.22 -11.45 2.79
C GLN A 93 3.75 -11.22 1.36
N GLN A 94 3.13 -11.85 0.37
CA GLN A 94 3.57 -11.75 -1.02
C GLN A 94 3.19 -10.38 -1.60
N ALA A 95 1.99 -9.90 -1.31
CA ALA A 95 1.54 -8.57 -1.72
C ALA A 95 2.39 -7.46 -1.12
N LEU A 96 2.69 -7.56 0.18
CA LEU A 96 3.56 -6.60 0.84
C LEU A 96 4.97 -6.63 0.25
N ARG A 97 5.55 -7.81 0.04
CA ARG A 97 6.87 -7.95 -0.57
C ARG A 97 6.91 -7.36 -1.99
N ALA A 98 5.87 -7.60 -2.79
CA ALA A 98 5.76 -7.06 -4.13
C ALA A 98 5.72 -5.52 -4.12
N LEU A 99 4.94 -4.92 -3.20
CA LEU A 99 4.86 -3.48 -3.02
C LEU A 99 6.18 -2.85 -2.51
N LEU A 100 6.77 -3.46 -1.48
CA LEU A 100 7.96 -2.89 -0.84
C LEU A 100 9.18 -2.93 -1.76
N ASN A 101 9.24 -3.93 -2.66
CA ASN A 101 10.28 -4.07 -3.68
C ASN A 101 9.89 -3.46 -5.03
N LEU A 102 8.72 -2.83 -5.14
CA LEU A 102 8.34 -2.14 -6.37
C LEU A 102 9.33 -1.02 -6.66
N VAL A 103 9.92 -1.07 -7.86
CA VAL A 103 10.95 -0.12 -8.29
C VAL A 103 10.49 1.33 -8.11
N HIS A 104 11.46 2.23 -7.94
CA HIS A 104 11.18 3.67 -7.84
C HIS A 104 10.36 4.15 -9.04
N SER A 105 9.47 5.12 -8.82
CA SER A 105 8.57 5.62 -9.87
C SER A 105 9.30 6.25 -11.06
N ASP A 106 10.46 6.86 -10.82
CA ASP A 106 11.33 7.44 -11.85
C ASP A 106 12.34 6.43 -12.47
N HIS A 107 12.26 5.14 -12.12
CA HIS A 107 13.16 4.12 -12.69
C HIS A 107 12.80 3.83 -14.17
N PRO A 108 13.76 3.59 -15.08
CA PRO A 108 13.48 3.27 -16.49
C PRO A 108 12.56 2.05 -16.67
N ASP A 109 12.70 1.04 -15.81
CA ASP A 109 11.88 -0.17 -15.80
C ASP A 109 10.60 -0.03 -14.95
N ALA A 110 10.24 1.17 -14.52
CA ALA A 110 8.99 1.38 -13.80
C ALA A 110 7.79 1.04 -14.70
N PRO A 111 6.76 0.34 -14.19
CA PRO A 111 5.55 0.10 -14.96
C PRO A 111 4.86 1.42 -15.32
N ILE A 112 4.57 1.62 -16.61
CA ILE A 112 3.93 2.84 -17.13
C ILE A 112 2.64 2.59 -17.91
N SER A 113 2.34 1.33 -18.24
CA SER A 113 1.19 0.98 -19.06
C SER A 113 -0.09 0.94 -18.22
N ASP A 114 -1.05 1.77 -18.57
CA ASP A 114 -2.35 1.80 -17.91
C ASP A 114 -3.16 0.52 -18.13
N TYR A 115 -3.90 0.13 -17.11
CA TYR A 115 -5.00 -0.82 -17.22
C TYR A 115 -6.05 -0.60 -16.12
N PRO A 116 -7.26 -1.18 -16.27
CA PRO A 116 -8.32 -1.06 -15.26
C PRO A 116 -7.88 -1.55 -13.89
N ALA A 117 -8.24 -0.80 -12.85
CA ALA A 117 -7.91 -1.16 -11.48
C ALA A 117 -8.62 -2.46 -11.04
N PRO A 118 -7.94 -3.37 -10.32
CA PRO A 118 -8.58 -4.55 -9.78
C PRO A 118 -9.62 -4.18 -8.72
N ALA A 119 -10.74 -4.91 -8.70
CA ALA A 119 -11.84 -4.68 -7.77
C ALA A 119 -11.43 -4.82 -6.30
N GLY A 120 -10.34 -5.54 -6.00
CA GLY A 120 -9.78 -5.66 -4.66
C GLY A 120 -9.31 -4.33 -4.04
N LEU A 121 -9.04 -3.31 -4.85
CA LEU A 121 -8.74 -1.94 -4.37
C LEU A 121 -9.99 -1.15 -3.96
N HIS A 122 -11.19 -1.61 -4.33
CA HIS A 122 -12.41 -0.83 -4.15
C HIS A 122 -12.94 -0.98 -2.73
N VAL A 123 -12.98 0.14 -2.00
CA VAL A 123 -13.62 0.29 -0.69
C VAL A 123 -14.79 1.26 -0.84
N PRO A 124 -16.04 0.77 -0.94
CA PRO A 124 -17.23 1.61 -1.09
C PRO A 124 -17.34 2.67 0.01
N ARG A 125 -17.88 3.85 -0.33
CA ARG A 125 -18.07 4.98 0.59
C ARG A 125 -18.81 4.60 1.89
N THR A 126 -19.76 3.68 1.81
CA THR A 126 -20.52 3.17 2.97
C THR A 126 -19.67 2.34 3.93
N GLN A 127 -18.58 1.72 3.44
CA GLN A 127 -17.64 0.93 4.24
C GLN A 127 -16.48 1.78 4.78
N GLN A 128 -16.24 2.96 4.22
CA GLN A 128 -15.15 3.85 4.65
C GLN A 128 -15.38 4.48 6.03
N ARG A 129 -16.63 4.68 6.45
CA ARG A 129 -16.98 5.48 7.63
C ARG A 129 -17.35 4.61 8.84
N PRO A 130 -16.96 5.01 10.08
CA PRO A 130 -16.06 6.12 10.40
C PRO A 130 -14.65 5.87 9.85
N MET A 131 -13.89 6.92 9.54
CA MET A 131 -12.54 6.79 9.00
C MET A 131 -11.56 7.46 9.94
N THR A 132 -10.48 6.76 10.29
CA THR A 132 -9.35 7.35 11.01
C THR A 132 -8.08 7.27 10.17
N ILE A 133 -7.28 8.33 10.24
CA ILE A 133 -6.06 8.49 9.45
C ILE A 133 -4.88 8.57 10.41
N ARG A 134 -3.84 7.79 10.14
CA ARG A 134 -2.55 7.84 10.82
C ARG A 134 -1.49 8.20 9.79
N LEU A 135 -0.91 9.39 9.95
CA LEU A 135 0.18 9.85 9.11
C LEU A 135 1.49 9.14 9.50
N PRO A 136 2.42 8.92 8.55
CA PRO A 136 3.75 8.44 8.86
C PRO A 136 4.53 9.49 9.67
N SER A 137 5.50 9.04 10.46
CA SER A 137 6.51 9.95 10.98
C SER A 137 7.33 10.54 9.80
N PRO A 138 7.85 11.78 9.90
CA PRO A 138 8.58 12.41 8.79
C PRO A 138 9.82 11.63 8.34
N THR A 139 10.52 10.96 9.27
CA THR A 139 11.77 10.24 8.98
C THR A 139 11.58 9.00 8.09
N PRO A 140 10.62 8.10 8.37
CA PRO A 140 10.23 7.00 7.47
C PRO A 140 9.86 7.40 6.04
N ALA A 141 9.13 8.51 5.86
CA ALA A 141 8.64 8.92 4.54
C ALA A 141 9.79 9.15 3.54
N THR A 142 10.90 9.74 3.97
CA THR A 142 12.05 9.97 3.10
C THR A 142 12.91 8.71 2.92
N ALA A 143 12.88 7.77 3.87
CA ALA A 143 13.73 6.58 3.86
C ALA A 143 13.41 5.63 2.68
N ARG A 144 12.11 5.43 2.36
CA ARG A 144 11.68 4.60 1.23
C ARG A 144 12.21 5.16 -0.10
N ALA A 145 12.00 6.45 -0.35
CA ALA A 145 12.47 7.11 -1.57
C ALA A 145 14.00 6.96 -1.72
N THR A 146 14.77 7.25 -0.66
CA THR A 146 16.23 7.11 -0.68
C THR A 146 16.69 5.69 -0.96
N ARG A 147 16.08 4.69 -0.30
CA ARG A 147 16.44 3.28 -0.49
C ARG A 147 16.18 2.81 -1.93
N LEU A 148 15.04 3.21 -2.50
CA LEU A 148 14.63 2.82 -3.85
C LEU A 148 15.28 3.67 -4.96
N ALA A 149 15.81 4.86 -4.64
CA ALA A 149 16.50 5.74 -5.59
C ALA A 149 17.94 5.28 -5.92
N THR A 150 18.45 4.23 -5.27
CA THR A 150 19.81 3.74 -5.53
C THR A 150 19.96 3.34 -7.00
N PRO A 151 20.86 3.99 -7.76
CA PRO A 151 20.72 4.08 -9.20
C PRO A 151 21.24 2.85 -9.95
N CYS A 152 20.54 2.56 -11.05
CA CYS A 152 21.11 2.12 -12.31
C CYS A 152 22.51 2.75 -12.50
N ARG A 153 23.57 1.94 -12.36
CA ARG A 153 24.94 2.38 -12.59
C ARG A 153 25.06 2.64 -14.09
N THR A 154 25.00 3.91 -14.49
CA THR A 154 25.35 4.34 -15.85
C THR A 154 26.81 3.95 -16.09
N TYR A 155 27.05 2.81 -16.74
CA TYR A 155 28.36 2.50 -17.29
C TYR A 155 28.55 3.40 -18.51
N SER A 156 29.18 4.56 -18.32
CA SER A 156 29.76 5.31 -19.43
C SER A 156 30.87 4.46 -20.04
N VAL A 157 30.63 3.91 -21.23
CA VAL A 157 31.67 3.30 -22.06
C VAL A 157 32.56 4.44 -22.56
N SER A 158 33.74 4.59 -21.97
CA SER A 158 34.78 5.46 -22.50
C SER A 158 35.26 4.88 -23.84
N THR A 159 34.87 5.52 -24.94
CA THR A 159 35.42 5.26 -26.27
C THR A 159 36.92 5.58 -26.26
N ILE A 160 37.76 4.54 -26.27
CA ILE A 160 39.18 4.67 -26.63
C ILE A 160 39.24 4.93 -28.13
N ARG A 161 39.62 6.15 -28.53
CA ARG A 161 40.07 6.41 -29.89
C ARG A 161 41.51 5.90 -30.03
N LYS A 162 41.75 5.10 -31.07
CA LYS A 162 43.08 4.71 -31.54
C LYS A 162 43.79 5.88 -32.20
#